data_AF-A0A1J8Q443-F1
#
_entry.id   AF-A0A1J8Q443-F1
#
_cell.length_a   1.000
_cell.length_b   1.000
_cell.length_c   1.000
_cell.angle_alpha   90.00
_cell.angle_beta   90.00
_cell.angle_gamma   90.00
#
_symmetry.space_group_name_H-M   'P 1'
#
loop_
_entity.id
_entity.type
_entity.pdbx_description
1 polymer ?
#
loop_
_entity_poly.entity_id
_entity_poly.type
_entity_poly.pdbx_seq_one_letter_code
_entity_poly.pdbx_strand_id
1 'polypeptide(L)'
;WRRHRRIFGPAFNNHTYKLVWNTTQKVYADMIVSEGWVGNATIDVPCIQQLISKFTLIIIATCGFNLPCSWVEPPSHNGQMPIQQCFGIISRTTLFAMAAPKWAWNLPLPWVRRTRQASRRGARPSILLQVIIQRKTYCLCLSERVKMREAKRV
;
A
#
# COMPACT_ATOMS: atom_id res chain seq x y z
N TRP A 1 -6.34 -23.50 -2.07
CA TRP A 1 -5.76 -23.14 -0.76
C TRP A 1 -4.31 -23.59 -0.58
N ARG A 2 -4.00 -24.91 -0.56
CA ARG A 2 -2.64 -25.44 -0.32
C ARG A 2 -1.55 -24.86 -1.24
N ARG A 3 -1.83 -24.77 -2.54
CA ARG A 3 -0.92 -24.18 -3.55
C ARG A 3 -0.58 -22.71 -3.25
N HIS A 4 -1.58 -21.90 -2.90
CA HIS A 4 -1.35 -20.50 -2.55
C HIS A 4 -0.52 -20.38 -1.27
N ARG A 5 -0.87 -21.12 -0.21
CA ARG A 5 -0.13 -21.06 1.07
C ARG A 5 1.33 -21.44 0.93
N ARG A 6 1.66 -22.42 0.07
CA ARG A 6 3.05 -22.81 -0.24
C ARG A 6 3.85 -21.66 -0.87
N ILE A 7 3.23 -20.86 -1.73
CA ILE A 7 3.87 -19.72 -2.41
C ILE A 7 3.98 -18.51 -1.47
N PHE A 8 2.98 -18.29 -0.61
CA PHE A 8 2.97 -17.16 0.34
C PHE A 8 3.84 -17.37 1.58
N GLY A 9 4.03 -18.62 2.02
CA GLY A 9 4.84 -18.96 3.19
C GLY A 9 6.19 -18.21 3.30
N PRO A 10 7.06 -18.21 2.27
CA PRO A 10 8.36 -17.54 2.34
C PRO A 10 8.31 -16.00 2.38
N ALA A 11 7.16 -15.39 2.08
CA ALA A 11 7.00 -13.93 2.15
C ALA A 11 6.97 -13.42 3.60
N PHE A 12 6.52 -14.26 4.54
CA PHE A 12 6.44 -13.96 5.97
C PHE A 12 7.66 -14.51 6.70
N ASN A 13 8.77 -13.78 6.61
CA ASN A 13 10.02 -14.15 7.25
C ASN A 13 10.50 -13.05 8.22
N ASN A 14 11.50 -13.35 9.05
CA ASN A 14 12.03 -12.42 10.05
C ASN A 14 12.58 -11.13 9.44
N HIS A 15 13.10 -11.17 8.21
CA HIS A 15 13.56 -9.97 7.50
C HIS A 15 12.38 -9.07 7.14
N THR A 16 11.28 -9.63 6.63
CA THR A 16 10.05 -8.88 6.36
C THR A 16 9.48 -8.28 7.63
N TYR A 17 9.48 -9.00 8.76
CA TYR A 17 9.02 -8.43 10.04
C TYR A 17 9.90 -7.27 10.53
N LYS A 18 11.22 -7.38 10.41
CA LYS A 18 12.14 -6.26 10.71
C LYS A 18 11.87 -5.06 9.81
N LEU A 19 11.60 -5.28 8.52
CA LEU A 19 11.24 -4.22 7.59
C LEU A 19 9.92 -3.54 8.01
N VAL A 20 8.88 -4.33 8.32
CA VAL A 20 7.59 -3.81 8.79
C VAL A 20 7.76 -2.97 10.04
N TRP A 21 8.56 -3.44 11.01
CA TRP A 21 8.85 -2.70 12.23
C TRP A 21 9.50 -1.34 11.95
N ASN A 22 10.58 -1.34 11.17
CA ASN A 22 11.30 -0.11 10.83
C ASN A 22 10.41 0.88 10.06
N THR A 23 9.58 0.38 9.14
CA THR A 23 8.61 1.22 8.42
C THR A 23 7.55 1.77 9.35
N THR A 24 7.03 0.96 10.27
CA THR A 24 6.02 1.38 11.26
C THR A 24 6.54 2.52 12.13
N GLN A 25 7.78 2.41 12.63
CA GLN A 25 8.41 3.48 13.43
C GLN A 25 8.54 4.79 12.64
N LYS A 26 8.98 4.71 11.38
CA LYS A 26 9.10 5.89 10.50
C LYS A 26 7.76 6.56 10.25
N VAL A 27 6.75 5.78 9.84
CA VAL A 27 5.41 6.30 9.55
C VAL A 27 4.76 6.88 10.82
N TYR A 28 5.02 6.29 11.98
CA TYR A 28 4.52 6.80 13.25
C TYR A 28 5.16 8.15 13.63
N ALA A 29 6.47 8.30 13.43
CA ALA A 29 7.15 9.58 13.61
C ALA A 29 6.58 10.66 12.67
N ASP A 30 6.39 10.32 11.38
CA ASP A 30 5.78 11.23 10.40
C ASP A 30 4.35 11.63 10.79
N MET A 31 3.58 10.67 11.31
CA MET A 31 2.22 10.89 11.79
C MET A 31 2.17 11.85 12.97
N ILE A 32 2.99 11.65 14.01
CA ILE A 32 3.02 12.56 15.18
C ILE A 32 3.37 13.98 14.75
N VAL A 33 4.37 14.14 13.87
CA VAL A 33 4.83 15.45 13.41
C VAL A 33 3.75 16.16 12.59
N SER A 34 3.12 15.46 11.66
CA SER A 34 2.11 16.04 10.76
C SER A 34 0.77 16.32 11.42
N GLU A 35 0.35 15.50 12.39
CA GLU A 35 -0.87 15.74 13.16
C GLU A 35 -0.65 16.75 14.30
N GLY A 36 0.60 17.24 14.50
CA GLY A 36 0.92 18.26 15.49
C GLY A 36 0.78 17.76 16.93
N TRP A 37 1.02 16.46 17.16
CA TRP A 37 0.86 15.84 18.48
C TRP A 37 2.05 16.11 19.41
N VAL A 38 3.15 16.65 18.88
CA VAL A 38 4.33 17.02 19.66
C VAL A 38 4.00 18.19 20.59
N GLY A 39 4.05 17.95 21.91
CA GLY A 39 3.92 19.01 22.92
C GLY A 39 2.52 19.22 23.50
N ASN A 40 1.50 18.49 23.02
CA ASN A 40 0.14 18.58 23.54
C ASN A 40 -0.12 17.48 24.59
N ALA A 41 -0.60 17.85 25.78
CA ALA A 41 -0.93 16.90 26.86
C ALA A 41 -2.22 16.10 26.58
N THR A 42 -3.12 16.66 25.77
CA THR A 42 -4.38 16.06 25.35
C THR A 42 -4.58 16.30 23.86
N ILE A 43 -4.98 15.25 23.14
CA ILE A 43 -5.18 15.26 21.70
C ILE A 43 -6.61 14.80 21.44
N ASP A 44 -7.37 15.60 20.71
CA ASP A 44 -8.70 15.21 20.27
C ASP A 44 -8.60 14.49 18.91
N VAL A 45 -9.02 13.23 18.89
CA VAL A 45 -8.99 12.38 17.69
C VAL A 45 -10.43 12.04 17.33
N PRO A 46 -11.03 12.70 16.33
CA PRO A 46 -12.47 12.60 16.06
C PRO A 46 -12.89 11.19 15.59
N CYS A 47 -12.00 10.46 14.91
CA CYS A 47 -12.26 9.08 14.50
C CYS A 47 -10.97 8.26 14.38
N ILE A 48 -10.64 7.52 15.44
CA ILE A 48 -9.44 6.68 15.48
C ILE A 48 -9.41 5.61 14.38
N GLN A 49 -10.58 5.12 13.95
CA GLN A 49 -10.70 4.11 12.91
C GLN A 49 -10.15 4.61 11.57
N GLN A 50 -10.45 5.85 11.20
CA GLN A 50 -9.96 6.43 9.95
C GLN A 50 -8.44 6.60 10.00
N LEU A 51 -7.92 7.02 11.16
CA LEU A 51 -6.50 7.22 11.40
C LEU A 51 -5.71 5.90 11.27
N ILE A 52 -6.13 4.86 11.99
CA ILE A 52 -5.51 3.53 11.94
C ILE A 52 -5.64 2.94 10.52
N SER A 53 -6.78 3.15 9.85
CA SER A 53 -6.94 2.66 8.48
C SER A 53 -5.95 3.30 7.50
N LYS A 54 -5.70 4.61 7.61
CA LYS A 54 -4.67 5.31 6.81
C LYS A 54 -3.27 4.78 7.14
N PHE A 55 -2.96 4.64 8.44
CA PHE A 55 -1.67 4.15 8.93
C PHE A 55 -1.33 2.74 8.42
N THR A 56 -2.25 1.80 8.63
CA THR A 56 -2.10 0.41 8.19
C THR A 56 -1.96 0.28 6.68
N LEU A 57 -2.75 1.04 5.90
CA LEU A 57 -2.66 1.05 4.44
C LEU A 57 -1.29 1.53 3.96
N ILE A 58 -0.70 2.54 4.59
CA ILE A 58 0.65 3.04 4.24
C ILE A 58 1.70 1.95 4.52
N ILE A 59 1.64 1.27 5.65
CA ILE A 59 2.58 0.21 6.00
C ILE A 59 2.48 -0.95 5.01
N ILE A 60 1.27 -1.40 4.66
CA ILE A 60 1.06 -2.48 3.69
C ILE A 60 1.51 -2.04 2.29
N ALA A 61 1.25 -0.79 1.89
CA ALA A 61 1.72 -0.25 0.61
C ALA A 61 3.25 -0.26 0.52
N THR A 62 3.93 0.21 1.56
CA THR A 62 5.39 0.30 1.61
C THR A 62 6.03 -1.07 1.76
N CYS A 63 5.60 -1.91 2.70
CA CYS A 63 6.24 -3.21 2.96
C CYS A 63 5.80 -4.29 1.97
N GLY A 64 4.52 -4.29 1.59
CA GLY A 64 3.93 -5.31 0.72
C GLY A 64 4.17 -5.03 -0.76
N PHE A 65 4.02 -3.77 -1.18
CA PHE A 65 4.11 -3.38 -2.59
C PHE A 65 5.36 -2.55 -2.93
N ASN A 66 6.19 -2.21 -1.94
CA ASN A 66 7.37 -1.35 -2.11
C ASN A 66 7.04 0.00 -2.75
N LEU A 67 5.86 0.54 -2.42
CA LEU A 67 5.41 1.84 -2.89
C LEU A 67 5.83 2.90 -1.86
N PRO A 68 6.62 3.92 -2.23
CA PRO A 68 6.98 4.99 -1.31
C PRO A 68 5.73 5.84 -1.02
N CYS A 69 5.09 5.58 0.12
CA CYS A 69 3.95 6.36 0.63
C CYS A 69 4.38 7.09 1.90
N SER A 70 4.36 8.43 1.87
CA SER A 70 4.55 9.29 3.04
C SER A 70 3.23 9.54 3.77
N TRP A 71 3.27 9.88 5.06
CA TRP A 71 2.04 10.24 5.79
C TRP A 71 1.35 11.49 5.21
N VAL A 72 2.16 12.46 4.80
CA VAL A 72 1.72 13.64 4.07
C VAL A 72 1.44 13.20 2.63
N GLU A 73 0.20 13.40 2.19
CA GLU A 73 -0.23 13.03 0.85
C GLU A 73 0.46 13.96 -0.16
N PRO A 74 1.21 13.43 -1.14
CA PRO A 74 1.86 14.29 -2.13
C PRO A 74 0.79 15.03 -2.95
N PRO A 75 1.04 16.29 -3.34
CA PRO A 75 0.11 17.04 -4.15
C PRO A 75 -0.19 16.28 -5.44
N SER A 76 -1.47 16.21 -5.80
CA SER A 76 -1.96 15.54 -7.00
C SER A 76 -1.33 16.19 -8.24
N HIS A 77 -0.27 15.60 -8.78
CA HIS A 77 0.27 16.00 -10.06
C HIS A 77 -0.74 15.57 -11.14
N ASN A 78 -1.31 16.53 -11.88
CA ASN A 78 -2.21 16.34 -13.03
C ASN A 78 -3.65 15.87 -12.76
N GLY A 79 -4.28 16.28 -11.65
CA GLY A 79 -5.70 15.95 -11.37
C GLY A 79 -5.95 14.45 -11.16
N GLN A 80 -4.88 13.71 -10.83
CA GLN A 80 -4.94 12.30 -10.53
C GLN A 80 -5.06 12.06 -9.03
N MET A 81 -6.05 11.28 -8.65
CA MET A 81 -6.29 10.90 -7.26
C MET A 81 -5.04 10.20 -6.72
N PRO A 82 -4.51 10.65 -5.57
CA PRO A 82 -3.33 10.07 -4.95
C PRO A 82 -3.55 8.59 -4.65
N ILE A 83 -2.45 7.83 -4.65
CA ILE A 83 -2.48 6.37 -4.49
C ILE A 83 -3.12 5.98 -3.15
N GLN A 84 -2.88 6.77 -2.11
CA GLN A 84 -3.44 6.57 -0.77
C GLN A 84 -4.98 6.70 -0.78
N GLN A 85 -5.52 7.75 -1.40
CA GLN A 85 -6.97 7.86 -1.61
C GLN A 85 -7.54 6.73 -2.47
N CYS A 86 -6.81 6.28 -3.50
CA CYS A 86 -7.26 5.14 -4.31
C CYS A 86 -7.42 3.87 -3.46
N PHE A 87 -6.44 3.55 -2.62
CA PHE A 87 -6.52 2.39 -1.71
C PHE A 87 -7.62 2.54 -0.66
N GLY A 88 -7.81 3.74 -0.10
CA GLY A 88 -8.89 3.99 0.84
C GLY A 88 -10.28 3.76 0.23
N ILE A 89 -10.50 4.23 -1.00
CA ILE A 89 -11.77 4.04 -1.73
C ILE A 89 -11.95 2.57 -2.10
N ILE A 90 -10.92 1.92 -2.64
CA ILE A 90 -10.98 0.50 -3.01
C ILE A 90 -11.29 -0.33 -1.76
N SER A 91 -10.60 -0.12 -0.64
CA SER A 91 -10.82 -0.88 0.59
C SER A 91 -12.29 -0.82 1.06
N ARG A 92 -12.88 0.38 1.11
CA ARG A 92 -14.28 0.58 1.51
C ARG A 92 -15.30 -0.01 0.52
N THR A 93 -14.95 -0.01 -0.76
CA THR A 93 -15.87 -0.39 -1.84
C THR A 93 -15.68 -1.82 -2.32
N THR A 94 -14.64 -2.52 -1.87
CA THR A 94 -14.35 -3.92 -2.27
C THR A 94 -15.43 -4.88 -1.79
N LEU A 95 -15.94 -4.71 -0.56
CA LEU A 95 -17.04 -5.53 -0.05
C LEU A 95 -18.32 -5.33 -0.87
N PHE A 96 -18.64 -4.07 -1.18
CA PHE A 96 -19.73 -3.76 -2.09
C PHE A 96 -19.47 -4.35 -3.48
N ALA A 97 -18.24 -4.26 -3.98
CA ALA A 97 -17.89 -4.75 -5.30
C ALA A 97 -18.02 -6.26 -5.46
N MET A 98 -17.78 -7.02 -4.39
CA MET A 98 -17.93 -8.46 -4.35
C MET A 98 -19.39 -8.89 -4.21
N ALA A 99 -20.20 -8.14 -3.46
CA ALA A 99 -21.61 -8.44 -3.24
C ALA A 99 -22.53 -7.93 -4.37
N ALA A 100 -22.12 -6.89 -5.08
CA ALA A 100 -22.96 -6.21 -6.04
C ALA A 100 -23.08 -6.97 -7.37
N PRO A 101 -24.32 -7.17 -7.88
CA PRO A 101 -24.53 -7.77 -9.19
C PRO A 101 -24.02 -6.85 -10.31
N LYS A 102 -23.64 -7.42 -11.46
CA LYS A 102 -22.96 -6.71 -12.55
C LYS A 102 -23.70 -5.47 -13.07
N TRP A 103 -25.03 -5.46 -12.99
CA TRP A 103 -25.87 -4.33 -13.41
C TRP A 103 -25.74 -3.12 -12.47
N ALA A 104 -25.46 -3.35 -11.18
CA ALA A 104 -25.35 -2.28 -10.17
C ALA A 104 -24.20 -1.30 -10.48
N TRP A 105 -23.21 -1.76 -11.24
CA TRP A 105 -22.11 -0.92 -11.69
C TRP A 105 -22.50 0.10 -12.75
N ASN A 106 -23.59 -0.11 -13.49
CA ASN A 106 -24.05 0.82 -14.53
C ASN A 106 -24.87 1.99 -13.99
N LEU A 107 -25.15 2.05 -12.68
CA LEU A 107 -25.88 3.17 -12.10
C LEU A 107 -25.01 4.45 -12.08
N PRO A 108 -25.59 5.62 -12.43
CA PRO A 108 -24.90 6.92 -12.45
C PRO A 108 -24.73 7.54 -11.04
N LEU A 109 -24.54 6.72 -10.01
CA LEU A 109 -24.36 7.22 -8.64
C LEU A 109 -22.95 7.82 -8.46
N PRO A 110 -22.81 8.94 -7.72
CA PRO A 110 -21.54 9.66 -7.58
C PRO A 110 -20.46 8.82 -6.86
N TRP A 111 -20.86 7.93 -5.93
CA TRP A 111 -19.93 7.02 -5.28
C TRP A 111 -19.51 5.86 -6.20
N VAL A 112 -20.44 5.31 -7.02
CA VAL A 112 -20.12 4.29 -8.04
C VAL A 112 -19.15 4.86 -9.07
N ARG A 113 -19.35 6.11 -9.50
CA ARG A 113 -18.43 6.81 -10.41
C ARG A 113 -17.03 6.97 -9.80
N ARG A 114 -16.94 7.34 -8.51
CA ARG A 114 -15.66 7.43 -7.77
C ARG A 114 -14.98 6.07 -7.65
N THR A 115 -15.73 5.03 -7.30
CA THR A 115 -15.21 3.65 -7.26
C THR A 115 -14.72 3.19 -8.63
N ARG A 116 -15.49 3.44 -9.69
CA ARG A 116 -15.10 3.10 -11.07
C ARG A 116 -13.85 3.86 -11.50
N GLN A 117 -13.68 5.12 -11.11
CA GLN A 117 -12.46 5.90 -11.35
C GLN A 117 -11.26 5.36 -10.56
N ALA A 118 -11.44 5.04 -9.28
CA ALA A 118 -10.41 4.44 -8.43
C ALA A 118 -10.00 3.05 -8.93
N SER A 119 -10.96 2.18 -9.25
CA SER A 119 -10.72 0.86 -9.86
C SER A 119 -10.05 0.98 -11.23
N ARG A 120 -10.38 1.96 -12.07
CA ARG A 120 -9.65 2.17 -13.34
C ARG A 120 -8.18 2.55 -13.14
N ARG A 121 -7.84 3.24 -12.04
CA ARG A 121 -6.44 3.54 -11.70
C ARG A 121 -5.75 2.37 -10.99
N GLY A 122 -6.41 1.71 -10.04
CA GLY A 122 -5.86 0.58 -9.28
C GLY A 122 -5.79 -0.74 -10.05
N ALA A 123 -6.78 -1.02 -10.92
CA ALA A 123 -6.81 -2.19 -11.81
C ALA A 123 -6.11 -1.93 -13.15
N ARG A 124 -5.53 -0.74 -13.33
CA ARG A 124 -4.69 -0.49 -14.50
C ARG A 124 -3.49 -1.43 -14.40
N PRO A 125 -3.29 -2.33 -15.37
CA PRO A 125 -2.18 -3.26 -15.35
C PRO A 125 -0.85 -2.52 -15.27
N SER A 126 -0.76 -1.23 -15.63
CA SER A 126 0.45 -0.44 -15.48
C SER A 126 1.01 -0.41 -14.05
N ILE A 127 0.22 -0.21 -12.99
CA ILE A 127 0.76 -0.14 -11.61
C ILE A 127 1.17 -1.53 -11.12
N LEU A 128 0.34 -2.54 -11.37
CA LEU A 128 0.65 -3.91 -10.96
C LEU A 128 1.82 -4.48 -11.77
N LEU A 129 1.88 -4.23 -13.08
CA LEU A 129 3.05 -4.53 -13.91
C LEU A 129 4.26 -3.73 -13.46
N GLN A 130 4.15 -2.46 -13.08
CA GLN A 130 5.29 -1.71 -12.55
C GLN A 130 5.82 -2.38 -11.29
N VAL A 131 4.95 -2.81 -10.36
CA VAL A 131 5.36 -3.56 -9.16
C VAL A 131 5.96 -4.92 -9.53
N ILE A 132 5.40 -5.64 -10.50
CA ILE A 132 5.92 -6.95 -10.96
C ILE A 132 7.27 -6.79 -11.68
N ILE A 133 7.41 -5.78 -12.54
CA ILE A 133 8.64 -5.43 -13.27
C ILE A 133 9.70 -5.02 -12.27
N GLN A 134 9.39 -4.10 -11.36
CA GLN A 134 10.30 -3.70 -10.28
C GLN A 134 10.76 -4.92 -9.48
N ARG A 135 9.85 -5.82 -9.08
CA ARG A 135 10.22 -7.05 -8.37
C ARG A 135 11.10 -7.99 -9.20
N LYS A 136 10.84 -8.16 -10.50
CA LYS A 136 11.73 -8.93 -11.39
C LYS A 136 13.13 -8.30 -11.46
N THR A 137 13.23 -6.98 -11.60
CA THR A 137 14.51 -6.26 -11.67
C THR A 137 15.28 -6.32 -10.34
N TYR A 138 14.60 -6.16 -9.20
CA TYR A 138 15.21 -6.29 -7.87
C TYR A 138 15.69 -7.72 -7.59
N CYS A 139 14.91 -8.75 -7.96
CA CYS A 139 15.35 -10.15 -7.80
C CYS A 139 16.58 -10.49 -8.66
N LEU A 140 16.64 -9.97 -9.90
CA LEU A 140 17.82 -10.14 -10.77
C LEU A 140 19.06 -9.44 -10.18
N CYS A 141 18.90 -8.19 -9.73
CA CYS A 141 20.01 -7.42 -9.15
C CYS A 141 20.48 -7.99 -7.79
N LEU A 142 19.57 -8.56 -6.99
CA LEU A 142 19.92 -9.25 -5.74
C LEU A 142 20.64 -10.58 -6.02
N SER A 143 20.21 -11.33 -7.04
CA SER A 143 20.88 -12.57 -7.47
C SER A 143 22.31 -12.30 -7.96
N GLU A 144 22.55 -11.21 -8.67
CA GLU A 144 23.91 -10.79 -9.06
C GLU A 144 24.75 -10.39 -7.86
N ARG A 145 24.20 -9.64 -6.89
CA ARG A 145 24.94 -9.25 -5.68
C ARG A 145 25.27 -10.41 -4.74
N VAL A 146 24.46 -11.47 -4.73
CA VAL A 146 24.77 -12.71 -3.98
C VAL A 146 25.91 -13.45 -4.68
N LYS A 147 25.81 -13.65 -6.02
CA LYS A 147 26.90 -14.26 -6.82
C LYS A 147 28.23 -13.51 -6.69
N MET A 148 28.21 -12.18 -6.73
CA MET A 148 29.40 -11.33 -6.54
C MET A 148 30.01 -11.42 -5.14
N ARG A 149 29.20 -11.68 -4.10
CA ARG A 149 29.68 -11.87 -2.71
C ARG A 149 30.21 -13.27 -2.44
N GLU A 150 29.78 -14.26 -3.21
CA GLU A 150 30.33 -15.61 -3.17
C GLU A 150 31.63 -15.70 -3.97
N ALA A 151 31.71 -15.02 -5.12
CA ALA A 151 32.94 -14.94 -5.94
C ALA A 151 34.10 -14.18 -5.26
N LYS A 152 33.82 -13.30 -4.28
CA LYS A 152 34.84 -12.63 -3.46
C LYS A 152 35.27 -13.42 -2.23
N ARG A 153 34.65 -14.58 -1.97
CA ARG A 153 34.94 -15.43 -0.81
C ARG A 153 35.80 -16.65 -1.16
N VAL A 154 36.15 -16.81 -2.44
CA VAL A 154 37.10 -17.77 -3.02
C VAL A 154 38.33 -16.99 -3.45
#